data_AF-A0A9W9CVT3-F1
#
_entry.id   AF-A0A9W9CVT3-F1
#
_cell.length_a   1.000
_cell.length_b   1.000
_cell.length_c   1.000
_cell.angle_alpha   90.00
_cell.angle_beta   90.00
_cell.angle_gamma   90.00
#
_symmetry.space_group_name_H-M   'P 1'
#
loop_
_entity.id
_entity.type
_entity.pdbx_description
1 polymer ?
#
loop_
_entity_poly.entity_id
_entity_poly.type
_entity_poly.pdbx_seq_one_letter_code
_entity_poly.pdbx_strand_id
1 'polypeptide(L)'
;MEHKTTQYGGTATVHIDVTRSNSVPSLGDLSNETTPVTSSRRTASWASDDTMVRDEESDLLSNKFHYAASAVEYEDDDDSYTPQSRRRPWIVFFMISGATILAILLALDISLRVSQMSWTESEKDEEDPIFSRWGAPGSGTEDLAWYPTNFLRDVVPKSIHSHNDYWRKVPLFTALRQGCMGVEADVWLFDDPERSDSLYVGHDQAALQPNRTFQSLYIQPLVDILERQNPATAFYNDNYRGVFDMDPNQTLTLLVDVKTSGAETWAKVVEQLEPLRQRDWLTFYANGTTHTRPITVVGTGNTPFELLTLNSTYRDYFYDAPLHKLTSSSGYDATNSYYASVSFGSTIGSPWMGGLGAEQIERIRAQVKAAHERGLKARYWDLPSWPISTRNRLWDLLVKEGVDLLNVDDVKGASKRKWKY
;
A
#
# COMPACT_ATOMS: atom_id res chain seq x y z
N MET A 1 47.26 -10.24 50.17
CA MET A 1 47.84 -10.19 48.81
C MET A 1 46.76 -9.71 47.87
N GLU A 2 46.95 -8.72 47.00
CA GLU A 2 47.95 -7.65 46.98
C GLU A 2 47.38 -6.50 46.11
N HIS A 3 47.80 -5.25 46.33
CA HIS A 3 47.24 -4.12 45.57
C HIS A 3 47.69 -4.11 44.11
N LYS A 4 46.78 -3.76 43.19
CA LYS A 4 47.12 -2.90 42.05
C LYS A 4 45.93 -2.08 41.55
N THR A 5 45.81 -0.88 42.11
CA THR A 5 45.03 0.21 41.51
C THR A 5 45.72 0.66 40.22
N THR A 6 44.97 1.07 39.20
CA THR A 6 45.52 1.82 38.07
C THR A 6 44.54 2.90 37.64
N GLN A 7 44.82 4.14 38.02
CA GLN A 7 44.15 5.32 37.47
C GLN A 7 44.79 5.68 36.14
N TYR A 8 43.97 6.08 35.16
CA TYR A 8 44.42 6.93 34.05
C TYR A 8 43.55 8.19 34.03
N GLY A 9 44.09 9.27 34.62
CA GLY A 9 43.56 10.63 34.45
C GLY A 9 44.26 11.33 33.30
N GLY A 10 43.51 11.98 32.42
CA GLY A 10 44.04 12.58 31.20
C GLY A 10 43.12 13.65 30.60
N THR A 11 42.77 14.66 31.40
CA THR A 11 41.93 15.78 30.96
C THR A 11 42.67 16.67 29.96
N ALA A 12 42.38 16.52 28.67
CA ALA A 12 42.88 17.39 27.61
C ALA A 12 41.99 18.65 27.49
N THR A 13 42.35 19.73 28.18
CA THR A 13 41.64 21.01 28.08
C THR A 13 41.95 21.70 26.76
N VAL A 14 41.02 21.64 25.80
CA VAL A 14 41.11 22.39 24.53
C VAL A 14 40.63 23.82 24.78
N HIS A 15 41.54 24.79 24.74
CA HIS A 15 41.16 26.20 24.66
C HIS A 15 40.63 26.51 23.26
N ILE A 16 39.32 26.81 23.17
CA ILE A 16 38.72 27.43 21.99
C ILE A 16 38.52 28.91 22.31
N ASP A 17 39.30 29.76 21.64
CA ASP A 17 39.24 31.21 21.82
C ASP A 17 38.16 31.81 20.91
N VAL A 18 37.07 32.31 21.50
CA VAL A 18 35.90 32.83 20.77
C VAL A 18 35.85 34.35 20.89
N THR A 19 36.75 35.02 20.18
CA THR A 19 36.76 36.48 20.07
C THR A 19 35.54 36.96 19.28
N ARG A 20 34.58 37.60 19.96
CA ARG A 20 33.46 38.31 19.33
C ARG A 20 33.97 39.48 18.48
N SER A 21 33.53 39.57 17.22
CA SER A 21 33.63 40.79 16.42
C SER A 21 32.25 41.19 15.89
N ASN A 22 31.63 42.19 16.52
CA ASN A 22 30.45 42.85 15.96
C ASN A 22 30.88 43.82 14.86
N SER A 23 30.29 43.73 13.67
CA SER A 23 30.42 44.78 12.64
C SER A 23 29.17 44.87 11.78
N VAL A 24 28.31 45.84 12.10
CA VAL A 24 27.20 46.28 11.24
C VAL A 24 27.71 47.40 10.33
N PRO A 25 27.38 47.37 9.03
CA PRO A 25 27.15 48.58 8.25
C PRO A 25 25.67 48.71 7.91
N SER A 26 25.14 49.93 7.91
CA SER A 26 23.75 50.24 7.56
C SER A 26 23.66 51.13 6.32
N LEU A 27 22.47 51.11 5.71
CA LEU A 27 21.94 52.07 4.74
C LEU A 27 22.54 52.08 3.32
N GLY A 28 21.62 51.99 2.35
CA GLY A 28 21.82 52.16 0.93
C GLY A 28 20.44 52.10 0.27
N ASP A 29 19.80 53.25 0.09
CA ASP A 29 18.50 53.38 -0.57
C ASP A 29 18.55 52.90 -2.02
N LEU A 30 17.45 52.30 -2.51
CA LEU A 30 17.01 52.41 -3.90
C LEU A 30 15.53 51.99 -4.02
N SER A 31 14.73 52.83 -4.66
CA SER A 31 13.28 52.66 -4.83
C SER A 31 12.90 52.31 -6.28
N ASN A 32 11.59 52.09 -6.51
CA ASN A 32 10.93 51.69 -7.75
C ASN A 32 11.15 50.19 -8.13
N GLU A 33 10.20 49.48 -8.74
CA GLU A 33 8.86 49.87 -9.20
C GLU A 33 7.90 48.65 -9.13
N THR A 34 6.62 48.86 -8.77
CA THR A 34 5.63 47.78 -8.72
C THR A 34 4.31 48.16 -9.38
N THR A 35 3.97 47.49 -10.49
CA THR A 35 2.66 47.58 -11.15
C THR A 35 1.83 46.32 -10.87
N PRO A 36 0.52 46.44 -10.57
CA PRO A 36 -0.30 45.28 -10.23
C PRO A 36 -0.97 44.66 -11.48
N VAL A 37 -0.88 43.34 -11.63
CA VAL A 37 -1.72 42.58 -12.57
C VAL A 37 -2.86 41.93 -11.80
N THR A 38 -4.10 42.31 -12.11
CA THR A 38 -5.30 41.71 -11.55
C THR A 38 -5.66 40.41 -12.28
N SER A 39 -6.05 39.38 -11.54
CA SER A 39 -6.67 38.16 -12.10
C SER A 39 -8.10 38.03 -11.55
N SER A 40 -9.06 37.88 -12.46
CA SER A 40 -10.49 37.86 -12.13
C SER A 40 -11.05 36.44 -12.11
N ARG A 41 -11.81 36.12 -11.06
CA ARG A 41 -12.61 34.89 -11.00
C ARG A 41 -13.66 34.91 -12.13
N ARG A 42 -13.84 33.78 -12.82
CA ARG A 42 -15.06 33.48 -13.58
C ARG A 42 -15.78 32.29 -12.98
N THR A 43 -16.87 32.55 -12.29
CA THR A 43 -17.92 31.57 -11.98
C THR A 43 -19.06 31.77 -12.97
N ALA A 44 -19.39 30.75 -13.76
CA ALA A 44 -20.47 30.83 -14.75
C ALA A 44 -21.75 30.20 -14.18
N SER A 45 -22.73 31.03 -13.83
CA SER A 45 -24.14 30.62 -13.79
C SER A 45 -24.74 30.80 -15.18
N TRP A 46 -25.65 29.91 -15.55
CA TRP A 46 -26.58 30.12 -16.67
C TRP A 46 -28.00 30.03 -16.12
N ALA A 47 -28.79 31.07 -16.39
CA ALA A 47 -30.21 31.09 -16.05
C ALA A 47 -31.03 30.54 -17.21
N SER A 48 -32.15 29.92 -16.88
CA SER A 48 -33.26 29.68 -17.80
C SER A 48 -34.03 30.98 -18.03
N ASP A 49 -34.54 31.19 -19.25
CA ASP A 49 -35.80 31.91 -19.42
C ASP A 49 -36.54 31.43 -20.68
N ASP A 50 -37.86 31.62 -20.69
CA ASP A 50 -38.78 31.14 -21.74
C ASP A 50 -38.91 32.09 -22.94
N THR A 51 -39.38 31.58 -24.08
CA THR A 51 -40.49 32.23 -24.82
C THR A 51 -41.10 31.34 -25.92
N MET A 52 -42.43 31.36 -26.03
CA MET A 52 -43.19 30.78 -27.15
C MET A 52 -43.29 31.77 -28.33
N VAL A 53 -43.43 31.25 -29.56
CA VAL A 53 -44.47 31.66 -30.53
C VAL A 53 -44.90 30.41 -31.33
N ARG A 54 -46.17 30.36 -31.76
CA ARG A 54 -46.71 29.43 -32.78
C ARG A 54 -47.37 30.27 -33.88
N ASP A 55 -47.17 29.89 -35.14
CA ASP A 55 -48.00 30.18 -36.32
C ASP A 55 -47.69 29.01 -37.30
N GLU A 56 -48.64 28.20 -37.74
CA GLU A 56 -49.61 28.37 -38.85
C GLU A 56 -49.02 28.20 -40.28
N GLU A 57 -49.65 27.25 -41.00
CA GLU A 57 -50.01 27.10 -42.44
C GLU A 57 -49.55 28.16 -43.48
N SER A 58 -49.43 27.91 -44.79
CA SER A 58 -49.37 26.71 -45.68
C SER A 58 -49.01 27.22 -47.12
N ASP A 59 -48.98 26.54 -48.29
CA ASP A 59 -49.24 25.18 -48.83
C ASP A 59 -48.45 25.04 -50.18
N LEU A 60 -48.71 24.00 -50.99
CA LEU A 60 -48.57 23.87 -52.45
C LEU A 60 -47.21 23.43 -53.06
N LEU A 61 -47.24 22.26 -53.72
CA LEU A 61 -47.14 22.06 -55.19
C LEU A 61 -46.92 20.55 -55.48
N SER A 62 -47.95 19.73 -55.72
CA SER A 62 -48.77 19.57 -56.93
C SER A 62 -48.20 18.63 -58.03
N ASN A 63 -48.81 17.45 -58.19
CA ASN A 63 -49.19 16.80 -59.47
C ASN A 63 -49.84 15.44 -59.15
N LYS A 64 -51.18 15.28 -59.21
CA LYS A 64 -52.02 15.08 -60.40
C LYS A 64 -51.60 13.91 -61.30
N PHE A 65 -52.39 12.84 -61.25
CA PHE A 65 -53.10 12.33 -62.43
C PHE A 65 -54.49 11.80 -62.02
N HIS A 66 -55.41 11.72 -62.98
CA HIS A 66 -56.79 11.24 -62.84
C HIS A 66 -57.13 10.45 -64.09
N TYR A 67 -57.93 9.37 -63.96
CA TYR A 67 -59.25 9.26 -64.58
C TYR A 67 -60.03 8.11 -63.94
N ALA A 68 -61.35 8.08 -64.11
CA ALA A 68 -62.26 7.13 -63.48
C ALA A 68 -63.27 6.54 -64.48
N ALA A 69 -63.82 5.37 -64.15
CA ALA A 69 -65.09 4.84 -64.66
C ALA A 69 -65.61 3.77 -63.68
N SER A 70 -66.93 3.53 -63.67
CA SER A 70 -67.61 2.69 -62.67
C SER A 70 -68.27 1.45 -63.27
N ALA A 71 -68.41 0.42 -62.42
CA ALA A 71 -69.49 -0.57 -62.33
C ALA A 71 -69.99 -1.28 -63.62
N VAL A 72 -69.80 -2.60 -63.64
CA VAL A 72 -70.83 -3.58 -64.04
C VAL A 72 -70.82 -4.70 -62.99
N GLU A 73 -72.00 -5.10 -62.52
CA GLU A 73 -72.19 -6.24 -61.61
C GLU A 73 -72.34 -7.54 -62.40
N TYR A 74 -71.83 -8.65 -61.87
CA TYR A 74 -72.42 -9.99 -62.06
C TYR A 74 -72.05 -10.86 -60.85
N GLU A 75 -73.00 -11.68 -60.41
CA GLU A 75 -72.88 -12.57 -59.24
C GLU A 75 -72.24 -13.92 -59.63
N ASP A 76 -71.56 -14.58 -58.68
CA ASP A 76 -71.75 -16.00 -58.35
C ASP A 76 -70.88 -16.42 -57.13
N ASP A 77 -71.55 -16.99 -56.13
CA ASP A 77 -71.14 -17.92 -55.07
C ASP A 77 -69.75 -17.84 -54.38
N ASP A 78 -69.80 -17.25 -53.18
CA ASP A 78 -69.45 -17.85 -51.87
C ASP A 78 -68.52 -19.10 -51.82
N ASP A 79 -67.30 -18.93 -51.28
CA ASP A 79 -66.91 -19.58 -50.01
C ASP A 79 -65.73 -18.84 -49.35
N SER A 80 -65.62 -18.89 -48.02
CA SER A 80 -64.71 -18.05 -47.23
C SER A 80 -63.44 -18.76 -46.75
N TYR A 81 -62.26 -18.23 -47.10
CA TYR A 81 -60.98 -18.77 -46.61
C TYR A 81 -60.06 -17.71 -46.00
N THR A 82 -59.99 -17.68 -44.67
CA THR A 82 -59.07 -16.80 -43.93
C THR A 82 -57.71 -17.46 -43.71
N PRO A 83 -56.58 -16.77 -43.97
CA PRO A 83 -55.24 -17.37 -43.80
C PRO A 83 -54.87 -17.47 -42.32
N GLN A 84 -55.07 -18.65 -41.73
CA GLN A 84 -54.67 -18.92 -40.34
C GLN A 84 -53.16 -18.69 -40.12
N SER A 85 -52.83 -17.90 -39.10
CA SER A 85 -51.43 -17.67 -38.71
C SER A 85 -50.80 -18.94 -38.15
N ARG A 86 -49.82 -19.50 -38.87
CA ARG A 86 -48.99 -20.62 -38.41
C ARG A 86 -48.14 -20.20 -37.21
N ARG A 87 -48.72 -20.30 -36.01
CA ARG A 87 -47.99 -20.30 -34.73
C ARG A 87 -46.86 -21.33 -34.83
N ARG A 88 -45.65 -20.98 -34.39
CA ARG A 88 -44.46 -21.84 -34.47
C ARG A 88 -44.25 -22.56 -33.13
N PRO A 89 -44.85 -23.75 -32.89
CA PRO A 89 -44.85 -24.39 -31.57
C PRO A 89 -43.43 -24.69 -31.07
N TRP A 90 -42.50 -25.02 -31.98
CA TRP A 90 -41.10 -25.27 -31.69
C TRP A 90 -40.39 -24.12 -30.97
N ILE A 91 -40.70 -22.86 -31.28
CA ILE A 91 -40.09 -21.71 -30.61
C ILE A 91 -40.55 -21.64 -29.15
N VAL A 92 -41.84 -21.86 -28.90
CA VAL A 92 -42.41 -21.91 -27.55
C VAL A 92 -41.84 -23.10 -26.77
N PHE A 93 -41.71 -24.27 -27.42
CA PHE A 93 -41.10 -25.46 -26.82
C PHE A 93 -39.64 -25.23 -26.41
N PHE A 94 -38.80 -24.62 -27.25
CA PHE A 94 -37.42 -24.31 -26.91
C PHE A 94 -37.30 -23.23 -25.82
N MET A 95 -38.16 -22.21 -25.84
CA MET A 95 -38.21 -21.18 -24.78
C MET A 95 -38.57 -21.79 -23.42
N ILE A 96 -39.61 -22.63 -23.38
CA ILE A 96 -40.01 -23.34 -22.15
C ILE A 96 -38.89 -24.28 -21.69
N SER A 97 -38.33 -25.10 -22.59
CA SER A 97 -37.25 -26.04 -22.27
C SER A 97 -36.01 -25.32 -21.70
N GLY A 98 -35.60 -24.20 -22.30
CA GLY A 98 -34.49 -23.38 -21.82
C GLY A 98 -34.75 -22.78 -20.43
N ALA A 99 -35.97 -22.28 -20.19
CA ALA A 99 -36.38 -21.78 -18.87
C ALA A 99 -36.42 -22.91 -17.82
N THR A 100 -36.88 -24.10 -18.18
CA THR A 100 -36.89 -25.28 -17.29
C THR A 100 -35.47 -25.73 -16.94
N ILE A 101 -34.56 -25.79 -17.91
CA ILE A 101 -33.14 -26.12 -17.68
C ILE A 101 -32.49 -25.06 -16.76
N LEU A 102 -32.74 -23.77 -17.00
CA LEU A 102 -32.22 -22.69 -16.15
C LEU A 102 -32.75 -22.79 -14.71
N ALA A 103 -34.04 -23.09 -14.53
CA ALA A 103 -34.64 -23.29 -13.21
C ALA A 103 -34.05 -24.50 -12.47
N ILE A 104 -33.78 -25.61 -13.17
CA ILE A 104 -33.09 -26.78 -12.61
C ILE A 104 -31.67 -26.42 -12.18
N LEU A 105 -30.91 -25.69 -13.00
CA LEU A 105 -29.55 -25.26 -12.67
C LEU A 105 -29.51 -24.31 -11.45
N LEU A 106 -30.47 -23.38 -11.34
CA LEU A 106 -30.60 -22.52 -10.16
C LEU A 106 -30.97 -23.33 -8.90
N ALA A 107 -31.93 -24.26 -9.00
CA ALA A 107 -32.28 -25.13 -7.87
C ALA A 107 -31.10 -25.99 -7.41
N LEU A 108 -30.24 -26.44 -8.34
CA LEU A 108 -29.07 -27.25 -8.06
C LEU A 108 -27.91 -26.42 -7.45
N ASP A 109 -27.68 -25.19 -7.92
CA ASP A 109 -26.75 -24.24 -7.28
C ASP A 109 -27.19 -23.86 -5.85
N ILE A 110 -28.48 -23.57 -5.64
CA ILE A 110 -29.04 -23.31 -4.30
C ILE A 110 -28.90 -24.54 -3.40
N SER A 111 -29.22 -25.73 -3.91
CA SER A 111 -29.07 -26.99 -3.15
C SER A 111 -27.62 -27.26 -2.78
N LEU A 112 -26.67 -27.00 -3.69
CA LEU A 112 -25.24 -27.11 -3.40
C LEU A 112 -24.82 -26.14 -2.30
N ARG A 113 -25.22 -24.85 -2.37
CA ARG A 113 -24.91 -23.86 -1.31
C ARG A 113 -25.48 -24.25 0.05
N VAL A 114 -26.73 -24.72 0.10
CA VAL A 114 -27.36 -25.18 1.35
C VAL A 114 -26.67 -26.44 1.88
N SER A 115 -26.30 -27.39 1.01
CA SER A 115 -25.56 -28.59 1.40
C SER A 115 -24.14 -28.27 1.92
N GLN A 116 -23.46 -27.29 1.32
CA GLN A 116 -22.17 -26.80 1.81
C GLN A 116 -22.32 -26.12 3.17
N MET A 117 -23.31 -25.24 3.32
CA MET A 117 -23.54 -24.50 4.57
C MET A 117 -23.88 -25.44 5.74
N SER A 118 -24.69 -26.48 5.49
CA SER A 118 -25.02 -27.51 6.49
C SER A 118 -23.86 -28.49 6.76
N TRP A 119 -23.03 -28.83 5.76
CA TRP A 119 -21.77 -29.56 6.00
C TRP A 119 -20.82 -28.75 6.91
N THR A 120 -20.60 -27.47 6.63
CA THR A 120 -19.78 -26.58 7.49
C THR A 120 -20.39 -26.27 8.85
N GLU A 121 -21.61 -26.75 9.12
CA GLU A 121 -22.26 -26.67 10.43
C GLU A 121 -22.22 -28.02 11.18
N SER A 122 -22.20 -29.14 10.44
CA SER A 122 -21.88 -30.48 10.97
C SER A 122 -20.38 -30.70 11.23
N GLU A 123 -19.52 -29.85 10.65
CA GLU A 123 -18.06 -29.83 10.84
C GLU A 123 -17.64 -28.81 11.92
N LYS A 124 -18.60 -28.30 12.71
CA LYS A 124 -18.31 -27.65 14.00
C LYS A 124 -18.11 -28.77 15.02
N ASP A 125 -16.86 -29.00 15.39
CA ASP A 125 -16.45 -30.09 16.28
C ASP A 125 -17.31 -30.19 17.55
N GLU A 126 -17.68 -31.42 17.92
CA GLU A 126 -17.94 -31.73 19.33
C GLU A 126 -16.60 -31.65 20.06
N GLU A 127 -16.18 -30.44 20.43
CA GLU A 127 -14.96 -30.23 21.24
C GLU A 127 -15.03 -31.11 22.49
N ASP A 128 -14.13 -32.09 22.59
CA ASP A 128 -14.05 -32.98 23.75
C ASP A 128 -14.03 -32.12 25.03
N PRO A 129 -14.86 -32.42 26.05
CA PRO A 129 -14.91 -31.66 27.29
C PRO A 129 -13.56 -31.56 28.03
N ILE A 130 -12.55 -32.36 27.67
CA ILE A 130 -11.17 -32.20 28.14
C ILE A 130 -10.46 -30.99 27.47
N PHE A 131 -10.72 -30.71 26.20
CA PHE A 131 -10.09 -29.61 25.45
C PHE A 131 -10.84 -28.28 25.62
N SER A 132 -12.17 -28.29 25.80
CA SER A 132 -12.95 -27.06 26.07
C SER A 132 -12.61 -26.37 27.39
N ARG A 133 -11.82 -27.02 28.26
CA ARG A 133 -11.22 -26.45 29.49
C ARG A 133 -9.70 -26.32 29.44
N TRP A 134 -9.05 -26.56 28.31
CA TRP A 134 -7.60 -26.40 28.18
C TRP A 134 -7.19 -24.96 28.48
N GLY A 135 -6.22 -24.77 29.38
CA GLY A 135 -5.80 -23.45 29.83
C GLY A 135 -6.73 -22.74 30.82
N ALA A 136 -7.92 -23.28 31.10
CA ALA A 136 -8.86 -22.63 32.01
C ALA A 136 -8.45 -22.84 33.48
N PRO A 137 -8.65 -21.87 34.38
CA PRO A 137 -8.42 -22.05 35.82
C PRO A 137 -9.14 -23.27 36.41
N GLY A 138 -8.44 -24.05 37.22
CA GLY A 138 -8.94 -25.29 37.81
C GLY A 138 -9.04 -26.44 36.81
N SER A 139 -8.15 -26.52 35.82
CA SER A 139 -8.02 -27.60 34.83
C SER A 139 -6.78 -28.47 35.03
N GLY A 140 -5.73 -27.97 35.69
CA GLY A 140 -4.39 -28.61 35.67
C GLY A 140 -3.63 -28.40 34.36
N THR A 141 -4.10 -27.48 33.49
CA THR A 141 -3.48 -27.09 32.21
C THR A 141 -3.36 -25.56 32.07
N GLU A 142 -3.50 -24.81 33.16
CA GLU A 142 -3.51 -23.34 33.22
C GLU A 142 -2.27 -22.74 32.55
N ASP A 143 -1.09 -23.25 32.90
CA ASP A 143 0.20 -22.81 32.35
C ASP A 143 0.41 -23.20 30.87
N LEU A 144 -0.55 -23.94 30.28
CA LEU A 144 -0.57 -24.37 28.89
C LEU A 144 -1.62 -23.61 28.05
N ALA A 145 -2.32 -22.63 28.63
CA ALA A 145 -3.33 -21.80 27.95
C ALA A 145 -2.78 -21.04 26.74
N TRP A 146 -1.48 -20.75 26.73
CA TRP A 146 -0.84 -19.89 25.74
C TRP A 146 0.47 -20.50 25.26
N TYR A 147 0.61 -20.64 23.94
CA TYR A 147 1.89 -20.98 23.33
C TYR A 147 2.74 -19.68 23.24
N PRO A 148 3.92 -19.59 23.89
CA PRO A 148 4.60 -18.30 24.12
C PRO A 148 4.81 -17.43 22.87
N THR A 149 5.24 -18.04 21.77
CA THR A 149 5.53 -17.38 20.49
C THR A 149 4.50 -17.80 19.42
N ASN A 150 3.25 -17.34 19.58
CA ASN A 150 2.15 -17.66 18.66
C ASN A 150 1.57 -16.46 17.91
N PHE A 151 2.09 -15.24 18.13
CA PHE A 151 1.46 -13.99 17.70
C PHE A 151 1.20 -13.93 16.19
N LEU A 152 2.08 -14.53 15.37
CA LEU A 152 1.90 -14.70 13.93
C LEU A 152 2.10 -16.18 13.50
N ARG A 153 1.74 -17.15 14.38
CA ARG A 153 2.01 -18.59 14.23
C ARG A 153 1.76 -19.15 12.83
N ASP A 154 0.64 -18.80 12.23
CA ASP A 154 0.18 -19.36 10.95
C ASP A 154 0.28 -18.35 9.79
N VAL A 155 1.02 -17.25 9.98
CA VAL A 155 1.15 -16.16 9.01
C VAL A 155 2.48 -16.25 8.27
N VAL A 156 2.42 -16.85 7.08
CA VAL A 156 3.54 -16.87 6.12
C VAL A 156 3.82 -15.45 5.60
N PRO A 157 5.05 -14.92 5.75
CA PRO A 157 5.43 -13.63 5.18
C PRO A 157 5.45 -13.65 3.65
N LYS A 158 5.23 -12.49 3.03
CA LYS A 158 5.04 -12.29 1.60
C LYS A 158 5.65 -10.96 1.20
N SER A 159 6.20 -10.91 -0.01
CA SER A 159 6.85 -9.74 -0.60
C SER A 159 5.86 -8.63 -0.98
N ILE A 160 5.23 -8.05 0.04
CA ILE A 160 4.16 -7.05 -0.02
C ILE A 160 4.52 -5.92 0.94
N HIS A 161 4.49 -4.69 0.45
CA HIS A 161 4.62 -3.47 1.24
C HIS A 161 3.23 -2.87 1.49
N SER A 162 2.88 -2.66 2.76
CA SER A 162 1.69 -1.94 3.16
C SER A 162 1.91 -0.44 3.00
N HIS A 163 1.62 0.06 1.80
CA HIS A 163 1.64 1.48 1.47
C HIS A 163 0.67 2.27 2.38
N ASN A 164 1.05 3.46 2.82
CA ASN A 164 0.30 4.29 3.76
C ASN A 164 -0.26 3.47 4.95
N ASP A 165 0.57 2.68 5.64
CA ASP A 165 0.07 1.70 6.63
C ASP A 165 -0.71 2.33 7.81
N TYR A 166 -0.41 3.58 8.13
CA TYR A 166 -1.14 4.35 9.13
C TYR A 166 -2.61 4.64 8.73
N TRP A 167 -3.03 4.43 7.47
CA TRP A 167 -4.44 4.43 7.02
C TRP A 167 -5.16 3.09 7.30
N ARG A 168 -4.48 2.03 7.74
CA ARG A 168 -5.18 0.78 8.09
C ARG A 168 -6.03 0.99 9.35
N LYS A 169 -7.16 0.27 9.46
CA LYS A 169 -8.05 0.33 10.64
C LYS A 169 -7.34 0.01 11.95
N VAL A 170 -6.33 -0.86 11.88
CA VAL A 170 -5.35 -1.09 12.94
C VAL A 170 -3.96 -1.05 12.27
N PRO A 171 -3.22 0.08 12.31
CA PRO A 171 -1.87 0.20 11.77
C PRO A 171 -0.95 -0.88 12.33
N LEU A 172 0.10 -1.24 11.60
CA LEU A 172 1.00 -2.37 11.80
C LEU A 172 0.30 -3.74 11.79
N PHE A 173 -0.59 -3.99 12.76
CA PHE A 173 -1.28 -5.27 12.97
C PHE A 173 -2.08 -5.76 11.75
N THR A 174 -2.68 -4.84 10.98
CA THR A 174 -3.39 -5.21 9.72
C THR A 174 -2.43 -5.79 8.68
N ALA A 175 -1.28 -5.15 8.48
CA ALA A 175 -0.25 -5.58 7.53
C ALA A 175 0.44 -6.87 7.98
N LEU A 176 0.85 -6.94 9.24
CA LEU A 176 1.43 -8.13 9.84
C LEU A 176 0.51 -9.35 9.68
N ARG A 177 -0.79 -9.22 9.99
CA ARG A 177 -1.78 -10.30 9.81
C ARG A 177 -1.97 -10.74 8.35
N GLN A 178 -1.60 -9.92 7.36
CA GLN A 178 -1.64 -10.31 5.94
C GLN A 178 -0.33 -10.98 5.47
N GLY A 179 0.74 -10.90 6.27
CA GLY A 179 2.10 -11.34 5.94
C GLY A 179 2.94 -10.28 5.24
N CYS A 180 2.61 -8.99 5.34
CA CYS A 180 3.37 -7.93 4.65
C CYS A 180 4.77 -7.75 5.25
N MET A 181 5.81 -8.02 4.46
CA MET A 181 7.22 -7.84 4.84
C MET A 181 7.67 -6.37 4.98
N GLY A 182 6.81 -5.40 4.68
CA GLY A 182 7.09 -3.99 5.02
C GLY A 182 5.83 -3.15 5.25
N VAL A 183 6.04 -2.05 5.98
CA VAL A 183 5.03 -1.04 6.35
C VAL A 183 5.62 0.37 6.18
N GLU A 184 4.75 1.36 6.01
CA GLU A 184 5.10 2.76 5.73
C GLU A 184 4.58 3.72 6.81
N ALA A 185 5.41 4.68 7.21
CA ALA A 185 5.10 5.72 8.18
C ALA A 185 5.44 7.12 7.64
N ASP A 186 4.41 7.90 7.32
CA ASP A 186 4.54 9.30 6.88
C ASP A 186 4.72 10.20 8.11
N VAL A 187 5.94 10.63 8.40
CA VAL A 187 6.30 11.33 9.64
C VAL A 187 6.39 12.85 9.47
N TRP A 188 5.83 13.56 10.44
CA TRP A 188 5.83 15.01 10.54
C TRP A 188 6.37 15.46 11.90
N LEU A 189 7.34 16.36 11.90
CA LEU A 189 7.84 17.09 13.07
C LEU A 189 7.35 18.54 13.03
N PHE A 190 6.88 19.05 14.15
CA PHE A 190 6.50 20.45 14.33
C PHE A 190 7.08 21.00 15.63
N ASP A 191 7.41 22.29 15.62
CA ASP A 191 7.81 23.04 16.82
C ASP A 191 6.57 23.38 17.67
N ASP A 192 6.08 22.37 18.40
CA ASP A 192 5.00 22.46 19.38
C ASP A 192 5.61 22.57 20.78
N PRO A 193 5.52 23.71 21.50
CA PRO A 193 6.19 23.86 22.80
C PRO A 193 5.78 22.87 23.89
N GLU A 194 4.64 22.17 23.75
CA GLU A 194 4.21 21.11 24.67
C GLU A 194 4.60 19.71 24.20
N ARG A 195 4.88 19.54 22.90
CA ARG A 195 5.02 18.24 22.22
C ARG A 195 6.13 18.24 21.15
N SER A 196 7.17 19.05 21.31
CA SER A 196 8.28 19.25 20.37
C SER A 196 9.02 17.96 20.03
N ASP A 197 9.03 16.99 20.94
CA ASP A 197 9.60 15.67 20.72
C ASP A 197 8.72 14.71 19.90
N SER A 198 7.51 15.12 19.50
CA SER A 198 6.51 14.26 18.84
C SER A 198 6.67 14.21 17.32
N LEU A 199 6.92 13.00 16.80
CA LEU A 199 6.73 12.68 15.39
C LEU A 199 5.30 12.19 15.17
N TYR A 200 4.47 13.01 14.56
CA TYR A 200 3.08 12.67 14.21
C TYR A 200 3.04 11.86 12.90
N VAL A 201 2.02 11.02 12.73
CA VAL A 201 1.87 10.16 11.55
C VAL A 201 0.53 10.34 10.84
N GLY A 202 0.61 10.70 9.55
CA GLY A 202 -0.55 10.86 8.67
C GLY A 202 -0.14 11.28 7.25
N HIS A 203 -1.06 11.15 6.30
CA HIS A 203 -0.80 11.46 4.88
C HIS A 203 -0.70 12.98 4.63
N ASP A 204 -1.45 13.73 5.41
CA ASP A 204 -1.59 15.18 5.37
C ASP A 204 -1.79 15.72 6.80
N GLN A 205 -1.70 17.05 6.95
CA GLN A 205 -1.77 17.71 8.26
C GLN A 205 -3.14 17.61 8.95
N ALA A 206 -4.24 17.42 8.20
CA ALA A 206 -5.58 17.27 8.77
C ALA A 206 -5.85 15.85 9.30
N ALA A 207 -5.06 14.86 8.89
CA ALA A 207 -5.09 13.49 9.40
C ALA A 207 -4.31 13.27 10.71
N LEU A 208 -3.53 14.27 11.17
CA LEU A 208 -2.68 14.16 12.36
C LEU A 208 -3.47 14.27 13.67
N GLN A 209 -3.07 13.49 14.68
CA GLN A 209 -3.73 13.47 16.00
C GLN A 209 -2.68 13.28 17.12
N PRO A 210 -2.88 13.84 18.33
CA PRO A 210 -1.90 13.75 19.41
C PRO A 210 -1.49 12.34 19.84
N ASN A 211 -2.37 11.37 19.67
CA ASN A 211 -2.17 9.95 19.98
C ASN A 211 -1.70 9.10 18.78
N ARG A 212 -1.43 9.71 17.61
CA ARG A 212 -1.00 9.04 16.38
C ARG A 212 0.42 9.45 16.04
N THR A 213 1.37 8.84 16.74
CA THR A 213 2.80 9.15 16.65
C THR A 213 3.61 7.96 16.16
N PHE A 214 4.84 8.20 15.71
CA PHE A 214 5.77 7.16 15.27
C PHE A 214 6.05 6.13 16.38
N GLN A 215 6.18 6.60 17.63
CA GLN A 215 6.25 5.74 18.83
C GLN A 215 4.99 4.88 19.01
N SER A 216 3.80 5.48 18.99
CA SER A 216 2.55 4.78 19.35
C SER A 216 2.00 3.86 18.26
N LEU A 217 2.28 4.13 16.98
CA LEU A 217 1.82 3.31 15.85
C LEU A 217 2.82 2.24 15.41
N TYR A 218 4.13 2.45 15.62
CA TYR A 218 5.17 1.54 15.13
C TYR A 218 6.17 1.12 16.20
N ILE A 219 6.94 2.04 16.80
CA ILE A 219 8.11 1.63 17.60
C ILE A 219 7.72 0.85 18.85
N GLN A 220 6.80 1.34 19.69
CA GLN A 220 6.38 0.63 20.89
C GLN A 220 5.64 -0.68 20.55
N PRO A 221 4.68 -0.72 19.59
CA PRO A 221 4.12 -1.99 19.11
C PRO A 221 5.15 -3.01 18.60
N LEU A 222 6.22 -2.58 17.92
CA LEU A 222 7.27 -3.47 17.45
C LEU A 222 8.14 -3.99 18.59
N VAL A 223 8.45 -3.17 19.60
CA VAL A 223 9.11 -3.62 20.84
C VAL A 223 8.25 -4.66 21.56
N ASP A 224 6.96 -4.36 21.77
CA ASP A 224 5.98 -5.26 22.41
C ASP A 224 5.89 -6.64 21.72
N ILE A 225 5.90 -6.65 20.39
CA ILE A 225 5.87 -7.88 19.58
C ILE A 225 7.18 -8.65 19.73
N LEU A 226 8.33 -7.97 19.60
CA LEU A 226 9.63 -8.60 19.61
C LEU A 226 10.05 -9.08 21.00
N GLU A 227 9.67 -8.41 22.09
CA GLU A 227 9.89 -8.91 23.46
C GLU A 227 9.12 -10.20 23.72
N ARG A 228 7.87 -10.29 23.23
CA ARG A 228 7.05 -11.52 23.33
C ARG A 228 7.55 -12.64 22.41
N GLN A 229 8.16 -12.29 21.27
CA GLN A 229 8.83 -13.25 20.38
C GLN A 229 10.16 -13.76 20.90
N ASN A 230 10.81 -13.03 21.82
CA ASN A 230 12.15 -13.32 22.35
C ASN A 230 12.15 -13.50 23.89
N PRO A 231 11.33 -14.43 24.45
CA PRO A 231 11.27 -14.62 25.88
C PRO A 231 12.58 -15.22 26.41
N ALA A 232 13.15 -14.62 27.45
CA ALA A 232 14.29 -15.17 28.18
C ALA A 232 13.86 -16.47 28.89
N THR A 233 14.35 -17.63 28.42
CA THR A 233 14.00 -18.95 28.97
C THR A 233 15.24 -19.84 29.04
N ALA A 234 15.17 -20.91 29.84
CA ALA A 234 16.23 -21.92 29.90
C ALA A 234 16.37 -22.78 28.63
N PHE A 235 15.49 -22.58 27.63
CA PHE A 235 15.41 -23.39 26.40
C PHE A 235 15.85 -22.64 25.14
N TYR A 236 16.03 -21.31 25.20
CA TYR A 236 16.30 -20.46 24.05
C TYR A 236 17.44 -19.48 24.36
N ASN A 237 18.49 -19.52 23.54
CA ASN A 237 19.69 -18.68 23.64
C ASN A 237 20.26 -18.41 22.24
N ASP A 238 19.39 -18.01 21.32
CA ASP A 238 19.77 -17.49 20.00
C ASP A 238 19.46 -15.98 19.94
N ASN A 239 20.11 -15.28 19.02
CA ASN A 239 20.30 -13.83 19.03
C ASN A 239 18.98 -13.06 18.93
N TYR A 240 18.05 -13.49 18.06
CA TYR A 240 16.72 -12.91 17.91
C TYR A 240 15.80 -13.81 17.07
N ARG A 241 14.49 -13.59 17.23
CA ARG A 241 13.41 -13.94 16.31
C ARG A 241 12.77 -12.65 15.79
N GLY A 242 12.48 -12.62 14.50
CA GLY A 242 11.66 -11.60 13.84
C GLY A 242 10.18 -11.65 14.23
N VAL A 243 9.37 -10.80 13.61
CA VAL A 243 7.94 -10.70 13.94
C VAL A 243 7.12 -11.92 13.48
N PHE A 244 7.59 -12.66 12.47
CA PHE A 244 6.88 -13.79 11.85
C PHE A 244 7.35 -15.14 12.42
N ASP A 245 6.43 -15.90 13.03
CA ASP A 245 6.75 -17.22 13.59
C ASP A 245 7.11 -18.27 12.53
N MET A 246 6.52 -18.15 11.33
CA MET A 246 6.76 -19.05 10.18
C MET A 246 8.13 -18.83 9.51
N ASP A 247 8.76 -17.68 9.70
CA ASP A 247 10.14 -17.40 9.29
C ASP A 247 10.76 -16.37 10.26
N PRO A 248 11.39 -16.83 11.35
CA PRO A 248 11.95 -15.94 12.36
C PRO A 248 13.18 -15.15 11.87
N ASN A 249 13.71 -15.42 10.67
CA ASN A 249 14.79 -14.64 10.07
C ASN A 249 14.27 -13.54 9.14
N GLN A 250 12.98 -13.54 8.78
CA GLN A 250 12.40 -12.53 7.91
C GLN A 250 12.27 -11.18 8.62
N THR A 251 13.16 -10.25 8.26
CA THR A 251 13.11 -8.85 8.70
C THR A 251 11.82 -8.15 8.25
N LEU A 252 11.20 -7.36 9.12
CA LEU A 252 10.14 -6.42 8.75
C LEU A 252 10.78 -5.10 8.36
N THR A 253 10.46 -4.56 7.19
CA THR A 253 10.99 -3.25 6.79
C THR A 253 10.05 -2.12 7.17
N LEU A 254 10.49 -1.22 8.03
CA LEU A 254 9.83 0.03 8.39
C LEU A 254 10.35 1.14 7.47
N LEU A 255 9.55 1.51 6.48
CA LEU A 255 9.80 2.66 5.62
C LEU A 255 9.29 3.93 6.29
N VAL A 256 10.10 4.97 6.32
CA VAL A 256 9.80 6.25 6.96
C VAL A 256 9.89 7.37 5.93
N ASP A 257 8.74 7.93 5.55
CA ASP A 257 8.65 9.04 4.61
C ASP A 257 8.64 10.36 5.39
N VAL A 258 9.74 11.12 5.27
CA VAL A 258 9.92 12.40 5.96
C VAL A 258 9.21 13.52 5.20
N LYS A 259 8.10 14.03 5.75
CA LYS A 259 7.27 15.07 5.10
C LYS A 259 7.70 16.50 5.43
N THR A 260 8.33 16.70 6.58
CA THR A 260 8.77 18.00 7.12
C THR A 260 10.25 18.25 6.85
N SER A 261 10.89 19.17 7.58
CA SER A 261 12.31 19.52 7.42
C SER A 261 13.21 18.29 7.49
N GLY A 262 13.95 18.00 6.42
CA GLY A 262 14.65 16.72 6.24
C GLY A 262 15.65 16.40 7.35
N ALA A 263 16.51 17.36 7.70
CA ALA A 263 17.55 17.16 8.71
C ALA A 263 16.99 16.99 10.12
N GLU A 264 16.09 17.89 10.54
CA GLU A 264 15.52 17.93 11.90
C GLU A 264 14.59 16.74 12.15
N THR A 265 13.72 16.45 11.17
CA THR A 265 12.78 15.32 11.27
C THR A 265 13.53 13.99 11.25
N TRP A 266 14.54 13.83 10.37
CA TRP A 266 15.32 12.59 10.33
C TRP A 266 16.16 12.36 11.59
N ALA A 267 16.76 13.42 12.16
CA ALA A 267 17.43 13.32 13.46
C ALA A 267 16.47 12.81 14.55
N LYS A 268 15.23 13.31 14.58
CA LYS A 268 14.22 12.85 15.54
C LYS A 268 13.70 11.44 15.26
N VAL A 269 13.68 10.98 14.00
CA VAL A 269 13.42 9.58 13.65
C VAL A 269 14.51 8.69 14.26
N VAL A 270 15.78 9.00 14.00
CA VAL A 270 16.95 8.21 14.47
C VAL A 270 17.01 8.13 16.00
N GLU A 271 16.63 9.21 16.70
CA GLU A 271 16.44 9.22 18.16
C GLU A 271 15.31 8.26 18.58
N GLN A 272 14.12 8.35 17.95
CA GLN A 272 12.98 7.51 18.31
C GLN A 272 13.16 6.01 17.99
N LEU A 273 14.15 5.61 17.19
CA LEU A 273 14.53 4.20 17.00
C LEU A 273 15.23 3.57 18.21
N GLU A 274 15.66 4.36 19.19
CA GLU A 274 16.48 3.92 20.33
C GLU A 274 15.95 2.66 21.09
N PRO A 275 14.63 2.49 21.33
CA PRO A 275 14.11 1.28 21.99
C PRO A 275 14.41 -0.02 21.24
N LEU A 276 14.51 0.02 19.91
CA LEU A 276 14.90 -1.12 19.07
C LEU A 276 16.43 -1.27 18.98
N ARG A 277 17.16 -0.14 18.97
CA ARG A 277 18.64 -0.11 18.95
C ARG A 277 19.24 -0.77 20.19
N GLN A 278 18.74 -0.42 21.38
CA GLN A 278 19.20 -0.96 22.66
C GLN A 278 19.00 -2.48 22.81
N ARG A 279 18.19 -3.09 21.95
CA ARG A 279 17.87 -4.53 21.94
C ARG A 279 18.53 -5.28 20.77
N ASP A 280 19.40 -4.62 20.00
CA ASP A 280 20.07 -5.19 18.80
C ASP A 280 19.07 -5.68 17.73
N TRP A 281 17.95 -4.96 17.56
CA TRP A 281 16.86 -5.35 16.66
C TRP A 281 16.79 -4.58 15.34
N LEU A 282 17.66 -3.58 15.14
CA LEU A 282 17.76 -2.80 13.91
C LEU A 282 18.83 -3.39 12.98
N THR A 283 18.49 -3.65 11.72
CA THR A 283 19.46 -4.06 10.68
C THR A 283 20.49 -2.95 10.57
N PHE A 284 21.77 -3.30 10.64
CA PHE A 284 22.83 -2.30 10.70
C PHE A 284 23.95 -2.57 9.68
N TYR A 285 24.48 -1.49 9.13
CA TYR A 285 25.76 -1.50 8.43
C TYR A 285 26.87 -1.28 9.45
N ALA A 286 27.93 -2.09 9.39
CA ALA A 286 29.18 -1.90 10.12
C ALA A 286 30.38 -2.28 9.25
N ASN A 287 31.38 -1.39 9.18
CA ASN A 287 32.71 -1.67 8.59
C ASN A 287 32.67 -2.38 7.21
N GLY A 288 31.84 -1.90 6.28
CA GLY A 288 31.69 -2.48 4.93
C GLY A 288 30.66 -3.60 4.79
N THR A 289 30.06 -4.08 5.88
CA THR A 289 29.13 -5.22 5.89
C THR A 289 27.75 -4.82 6.43
N THR A 290 26.68 -5.36 5.85
CA THR A 290 25.30 -5.18 6.35
C THR A 290 24.85 -6.44 7.11
N HIS A 291 24.38 -6.25 8.35
CA HIS A 291 23.95 -7.28 9.29
C HIS A 291 22.43 -7.18 9.50
N THR A 292 21.67 -8.12 8.94
CA THR A 292 20.21 -8.20 9.11
C THR A 292 19.82 -8.46 10.56
N ARG A 293 18.70 -7.86 10.99
CA ARG A 293 18.03 -8.00 12.29
C ARG A 293 16.50 -7.97 12.09
N PRO A 294 15.67 -8.19 13.14
CA PRO A 294 14.21 -8.21 13.03
C PRO A 294 13.57 -7.03 12.31
N ILE A 295 14.10 -5.81 12.44
CA ILE A 295 13.57 -4.59 11.80
C ILE A 295 14.63 -3.99 10.88
N THR A 296 14.28 -3.70 9.64
CA THR A 296 15.11 -2.87 8.74
C THR A 296 14.46 -1.50 8.58
N VAL A 297 15.17 -0.43 8.92
CA VAL A 297 14.63 0.94 8.78
C VAL A 297 15.16 1.58 7.51
N VAL A 298 14.25 2.16 6.71
CA VAL A 298 14.58 2.82 5.45
C VAL A 298 13.97 4.21 5.41
N GLY A 299 14.78 5.24 5.19
CA GLY A 299 14.32 6.63 5.04
C GLY A 299 14.04 7.00 3.58
N THR A 300 12.90 7.65 3.34
CA THR A 300 12.46 8.17 2.04
C THR A 300 11.86 9.59 2.20
N GLY A 301 11.23 10.13 1.17
CA GLY A 301 10.71 11.51 1.18
C GLY A 301 11.84 12.55 1.26
N ASN A 302 11.73 13.53 2.17
CA ASN A 302 12.77 14.54 2.41
C ASN A 302 13.99 14.00 3.18
N THR A 303 14.16 12.68 3.33
CA THR A 303 15.33 12.09 4.03
C THR A 303 16.64 12.53 3.37
N PRO A 304 17.56 13.18 4.10
CA PRO A 304 18.81 13.70 3.53
C PRO A 304 19.88 12.59 3.42
N PHE A 305 20.11 12.09 2.21
CA PHE A 305 21.08 11.02 1.91
C PHE A 305 22.49 11.30 2.44
N GLU A 306 22.96 12.54 2.36
CA GLU A 306 24.28 12.94 2.86
C GLU A 306 24.40 12.80 4.39
N LEU A 307 23.39 13.24 5.15
CA LEU A 307 23.38 13.06 6.61
C LEU A 307 23.17 11.60 7.00
N LEU A 308 22.41 10.84 6.21
CA LEU A 308 22.23 9.40 6.41
C LEU A 308 23.56 8.64 6.27
N THR A 309 24.36 8.98 5.26
CA THR A 309 25.63 8.30 4.94
C THR A 309 26.85 8.85 5.67
N LEU A 310 26.70 9.96 6.40
CA LEU A 310 27.78 10.75 7.02
C LEU A 310 28.66 9.95 8.00
N ASN A 311 28.07 9.00 8.75
CA ASN A 311 28.86 8.00 9.48
C ASN A 311 29.18 6.82 8.55
N SER A 312 30.44 6.74 8.10
CA SER A 312 30.94 5.68 7.20
C SER A 312 31.30 4.36 7.91
N THR A 313 31.23 4.30 9.25
CA THR A 313 31.66 3.14 10.05
C THR A 313 30.51 2.32 10.62
N TYR A 314 29.43 2.95 11.09
CA TYR A 314 28.24 2.29 11.64
C TYR A 314 26.96 3.08 11.36
N ARG A 315 25.87 2.40 10.97
CA ARG A 315 24.51 2.96 10.79
C ARG A 315 23.46 1.86 11.02
N ASP A 316 22.33 2.16 11.64
CA ASP A 316 21.19 1.22 11.82
C ASP A 316 19.94 1.58 10.99
N TYR A 317 20.19 2.20 9.83
CA TYR A 317 19.18 2.69 8.90
C TYR A 317 19.78 2.84 7.49
N PHE A 318 18.92 2.76 6.47
CA PHE A 318 19.29 2.77 5.05
C PHE A 318 18.46 3.79 4.26
N TYR A 319 18.90 4.11 3.05
CA TYR A 319 18.16 4.99 2.15
C TYR A 319 17.26 4.23 1.15
N ASP A 320 16.22 4.92 0.68
CA ASP A 320 15.36 4.51 -0.42
C ASP A 320 15.85 5.16 -1.74
N ALA A 321 16.67 4.43 -2.50
CA ALA A 321 17.34 5.00 -3.66
C ALA A 321 16.38 5.34 -4.81
N PRO A 322 16.58 6.43 -5.58
CA PRO A 322 15.75 6.74 -6.74
C PRO A 322 16.01 5.75 -7.88
N LEU A 323 15.12 4.75 -8.07
CA LEU A 323 15.27 3.63 -9.02
C LEU A 323 15.58 4.08 -10.45
N HIS A 324 14.94 5.15 -10.89
CA HIS A 324 15.11 5.74 -12.23
C HIS A 324 16.44 6.49 -12.44
N LYS A 325 17.28 6.62 -11.40
CA LYS A 325 18.60 7.28 -11.44
C LYS A 325 19.76 6.31 -11.17
N LEU A 326 19.52 4.99 -11.12
CA LEU A 326 20.57 3.98 -10.92
C LEU A 326 21.40 3.81 -12.20
N THR A 327 22.50 4.56 -12.29
CA THR A 327 23.51 4.48 -13.36
C THR A 327 24.77 3.78 -12.85
N SER A 328 25.73 3.47 -13.73
CA SER A 328 27.05 2.93 -13.31
C SER A 328 27.87 3.89 -12.43
N SER A 329 27.44 5.16 -12.30
CA SER A 329 28.06 6.19 -11.47
C SER A 329 27.20 6.63 -10.28
N SER A 330 26.07 5.95 -10.01
CA SER A 330 25.22 6.26 -8.86
C SER A 330 25.81 5.69 -7.57
N GLY A 331 26.04 6.52 -6.55
CA GLY A 331 26.58 6.09 -5.25
C GLY A 331 25.61 5.31 -4.35
N TYR A 332 24.63 4.61 -4.93
CA TYR A 332 23.64 3.82 -4.20
C TYR A 332 23.96 2.33 -4.33
N ASP A 333 24.17 1.67 -3.19
CA ASP A 333 24.46 0.23 -3.07
C ASP A 333 23.97 -0.31 -1.72
N ALA A 334 24.01 -1.64 -1.55
CA ALA A 334 23.55 -2.36 -0.36
C ALA A 334 24.29 -2.03 0.97
N THR A 335 25.32 -1.18 0.95
CA THR A 335 25.91 -0.63 2.18
C THR A 335 25.13 0.59 2.70
N ASN A 336 24.53 1.38 1.81
CA ASN A 336 23.93 2.68 2.12
C ASN A 336 22.43 2.78 1.84
N SER A 337 21.93 1.96 0.92
CA SER A 337 20.53 1.89 0.51
C SER A 337 20.01 0.45 0.66
N TYR A 338 18.70 0.29 0.78
CA TYR A 338 18.05 -1.03 0.89
C TYR A 338 16.99 -1.20 -0.19
N TYR A 339 16.14 -0.20 -0.38
CA TYR A 339 15.24 -0.12 -1.53
C TYR A 339 15.84 0.69 -2.67
N ALA A 340 15.28 0.46 -3.85
CA ALA A 340 15.26 1.43 -4.93
C ALA A 340 13.82 1.59 -5.43
N SER A 341 13.29 2.82 -5.38
CA SER A 341 11.87 3.14 -5.60
C SER A 341 11.61 4.23 -6.64
N VAL A 342 10.42 4.19 -7.25
CA VAL A 342 9.89 5.22 -8.18
C VAL A 342 8.37 5.09 -8.36
N SER A 343 7.67 6.16 -8.76
CA SER A 343 6.27 6.07 -9.21
C SER A 343 6.19 5.29 -10.52
N PHE A 344 5.30 4.31 -10.55
CA PHE A 344 4.97 3.57 -11.76
C PHE A 344 4.32 4.48 -12.81
N GLY A 345 3.35 5.30 -12.41
CA GLY A 345 2.63 6.22 -13.30
C GLY A 345 3.56 7.19 -14.04
N SER A 346 4.58 7.73 -13.36
CA SER A 346 5.53 8.69 -13.95
C SER A 346 6.65 8.05 -14.78
N THR A 347 7.12 6.85 -14.43
CA THR A 347 8.28 6.23 -15.12
C THR A 347 7.89 5.18 -16.16
N ILE A 348 6.82 4.41 -15.93
CA ILE A 348 6.31 3.39 -16.87
C ILE A 348 5.08 3.88 -17.64
N GLY A 349 4.23 4.71 -17.02
CA GLY A 349 2.98 5.16 -17.61
C GLY A 349 1.83 4.16 -17.46
N SER A 350 0.62 4.60 -17.80
CA SER A 350 -0.61 3.83 -17.60
C SER A 350 -0.67 2.54 -18.44
N PRO A 351 -1.25 1.44 -17.93
CA PRO A 351 -1.60 0.27 -18.73
C PRO A 351 -2.71 0.58 -19.75
N TRP A 352 -2.54 0.16 -21.01
CA TRP A 352 -3.56 0.29 -22.05
C TRP A 352 -4.28 -1.06 -22.27
N MET A 353 -5.61 -1.03 -22.45
CA MET A 353 -6.46 -2.23 -22.62
C MET A 353 -6.25 -3.33 -21.55
N GLY A 354 -5.77 -2.96 -20.36
CA GLY A 354 -5.50 -3.90 -19.26
C GLY A 354 -4.20 -4.69 -19.40
N GLY A 355 -3.18 -4.16 -20.08
CA GLY A 355 -1.81 -4.70 -20.17
C GLY A 355 -0.75 -3.60 -20.37
N LEU A 356 0.52 -3.99 -20.43
CA LEU A 356 1.65 -3.11 -20.74
C LEU A 356 2.22 -3.41 -22.13
N GLY A 357 2.73 -2.39 -22.81
CA GLY A 357 3.49 -2.53 -24.05
C GLY A 357 4.91 -3.08 -23.82
N ALA A 358 5.55 -3.57 -24.89
CA ALA A 358 6.89 -4.16 -24.81
C ALA A 358 7.93 -3.19 -24.20
N GLU A 359 7.95 -1.93 -24.63
CA GLU A 359 8.85 -0.89 -24.10
C GLU A 359 8.65 -0.61 -22.60
N GLN A 360 7.40 -0.71 -22.12
CA GLN A 360 7.09 -0.55 -20.69
C GLN A 360 7.66 -1.71 -19.87
N ILE A 361 7.58 -2.94 -20.41
CA ILE A 361 8.12 -4.15 -19.77
C ILE A 361 9.65 -4.14 -19.80
N GLU A 362 10.29 -3.77 -20.91
CA GLU A 362 11.75 -3.63 -20.99
C GLU A 362 12.27 -2.53 -20.04
N ARG A 363 11.50 -1.45 -19.84
CA ARG A 363 11.85 -0.41 -18.85
C ARG A 363 11.78 -0.93 -17.41
N ILE A 364 10.79 -1.77 -17.07
CA ILE A 364 10.74 -2.46 -15.77
C ILE A 364 11.96 -3.37 -15.62
N ARG A 365 12.25 -4.22 -16.61
CA ARG A 365 13.42 -5.13 -16.59
C ARG A 365 14.74 -4.40 -16.39
N ALA A 366 14.95 -3.30 -17.12
CA ALA A 366 16.16 -2.49 -17.01
C ALA A 366 16.30 -1.85 -15.61
N GLN A 367 15.21 -1.33 -15.04
CA GLN A 367 15.19 -0.73 -13.70
C GLN A 367 15.42 -1.77 -12.61
N VAL A 368 14.68 -2.90 -12.62
CA VAL A 368 14.86 -4.01 -11.67
C VAL A 368 16.29 -4.55 -11.71
N LYS A 369 16.83 -4.81 -12.92
CA LYS A 369 18.23 -5.24 -13.10
C LYS A 369 19.23 -4.23 -12.53
N ALA A 370 19.01 -2.93 -12.71
CA ALA A 370 19.88 -1.90 -12.15
C ALA A 370 19.84 -1.86 -10.60
N ALA A 371 18.70 -2.17 -9.98
CA ALA A 371 18.62 -2.33 -8.53
C ALA A 371 19.41 -3.58 -8.06
N HIS A 372 19.17 -4.74 -8.69
CA HIS A 372 19.79 -6.01 -8.34
C HIS A 372 21.32 -6.00 -8.50
N GLU A 373 21.85 -5.34 -9.54
CA GLU A 373 23.29 -5.10 -9.73
C GLU A 373 23.97 -4.34 -8.56
N ARG A 374 23.19 -3.59 -7.78
CA ARG A 374 23.65 -2.80 -6.62
C ARG A 374 23.27 -3.46 -5.28
N GLY A 375 22.68 -4.65 -5.33
CA GLY A 375 22.14 -5.36 -4.17
C GLY A 375 20.86 -4.72 -3.58
N LEU A 376 20.20 -3.83 -4.32
CA LEU A 376 19.03 -3.07 -3.88
C LEU A 376 17.74 -3.76 -4.28
N LYS A 377 16.72 -3.60 -3.44
CA LYS A 377 15.38 -4.17 -3.63
C LYS A 377 14.49 -3.24 -4.44
N ALA A 378 14.07 -3.66 -5.63
CA ALA A 378 13.22 -2.85 -6.50
C ALA A 378 11.77 -2.81 -5.99
N ARG A 379 11.17 -1.60 -5.92
CA ARG A 379 9.73 -1.41 -5.71
C ARG A 379 9.17 -0.25 -6.53
N TYR A 380 7.87 -0.29 -6.78
CA TYR A 380 7.13 0.73 -7.53
C TYR A 380 5.94 1.21 -6.71
N TRP A 381 5.88 2.51 -6.40
CA TRP A 381 4.72 3.15 -5.79
C TRP A 381 3.78 3.73 -6.87
N ASP A 382 2.62 4.28 -6.48
CA ASP A 382 1.62 4.82 -7.42
C ASP A 382 1.17 3.77 -8.47
N LEU A 383 0.71 2.61 -7.97
CA LEU A 383 0.15 1.54 -8.80
C LEU A 383 -1.36 1.76 -9.04
N PRO A 384 -1.88 1.59 -10.27
CA PRO A 384 -3.31 1.76 -10.58
C PRO A 384 -4.19 0.81 -9.75
N SER A 385 -5.00 1.40 -8.86
CA SER A 385 -5.87 0.67 -7.92
C SER A 385 -7.17 0.13 -8.54
N TRP A 386 -7.59 0.68 -9.68
CA TRP A 386 -8.81 0.29 -10.41
C TRP A 386 -8.59 0.39 -11.94
N PRO A 387 -9.20 -0.47 -12.78
CA PRO A 387 -10.00 -1.65 -12.43
C PRO A 387 -9.20 -2.75 -11.72
N ILE A 388 -9.86 -3.49 -10.82
CA ILE A 388 -9.24 -4.57 -10.03
C ILE A 388 -8.60 -5.65 -10.93
N SER A 389 -9.17 -5.90 -12.11
CA SER A 389 -8.59 -6.79 -13.13
C SER A 389 -7.24 -6.28 -13.66
N THR A 390 -7.15 -5.01 -14.04
CA THR A 390 -5.91 -4.36 -14.50
C THR A 390 -4.87 -4.32 -13.38
N ARG A 391 -5.27 -3.89 -12.17
CA ARG A 391 -4.43 -3.88 -10.96
C ARG A 391 -3.80 -5.24 -10.70
N ASN A 392 -4.63 -6.29 -10.63
CA ASN A 392 -4.16 -7.64 -10.32
C ASN A 392 -3.24 -8.20 -11.42
N ARG A 393 -3.51 -7.93 -12.71
CA ARG A 393 -2.60 -8.29 -13.81
C ARG A 393 -1.26 -7.57 -13.72
N LEU A 394 -1.26 -6.28 -13.38
CA LEU A 394 -0.04 -5.52 -13.20
C LEU A 394 0.78 -6.05 -12.02
N TRP A 395 0.14 -6.39 -10.90
CA TRP A 395 0.82 -7.02 -9.77
C TRP A 395 1.47 -8.35 -10.14
N ASP A 396 0.76 -9.23 -10.85
CA ASP A 396 1.31 -10.50 -11.34
C ASP A 396 2.50 -10.29 -12.28
N LEU A 397 2.45 -9.24 -13.12
CA LEU A 397 3.54 -8.86 -14.01
C LEU A 397 4.74 -8.33 -13.23
N LEU A 398 4.56 -7.38 -12.30
CA LEU A 398 5.66 -6.82 -11.51
C LEU A 398 6.41 -7.91 -10.73
N VAL A 399 5.69 -8.82 -10.07
CA VAL A 399 6.30 -9.97 -9.38
C VAL A 399 7.05 -10.87 -10.36
N LYS A 400 6.45 -11.21 -11.52
CA LYS A 400 7.09 -12.04 -12.56
C LYS A 400 8.35 -11.40 -13.15
N GLU A 401 8.39 -10.07 -13.30
CA GLU A 401 9.54 -9.34 -13.85
C GLU A 401 10.56 -8.94 -12.75
N GLY A 402 10.46 -9.53 -11.56
CA GLY A 402 11.51 -9.51 -10.53
C GLY A 402 11.42 -8.40 -9.47
N VAL A 403 10.28 -7.73 -9.31
CA VAL A 403 10.10 -6.68 -8.30
C VAL A 403 10.09 -7.28 -6.88
N ASP A 404 11.11 -6.95 -6.08
CA ASP A 404 11.35 -7.48 -4.72
C ASP A 404 10.20 -7.27 -3.74
N LEU A 405 9.45 -6.17 -3.86
CA LEU A 405 8.39 -5.84 -2.90
C LEU A 405 7.23 -5.09 -3.55
N LEU A 406 6.04 -5.71 -3.51
CA LEU A 406 4.84 -5.17 -4.14
C LEU A 406 4.13 -4.14 -3.24
N ASN A 407 4.16 -2.88 -3.65
CA ASN A 407 3.55 -1.74 -2.95
C ASN A 407 2.01 -1.72 -3.15
N VAL A 408 1.21 -1.90 -2.09
CA VAL A 408 -0.26 -2.05 -2.24
C VAL A 408 -1.13 -1.31 -1.21
N ASP A 409 -2.17 -0.65 -1.71
CA ASP A 409 -3.27 -0.13 -0.88
C ASP A 409 -4.29 -1.22 -0.49
N ASP A 410 -4.30 -2.37 -1.17
CA ASP A 410 -5.20 -3.50 -0.88
C ASP A 410 -4.39 -4.74 -0.44
N VAL A 411 -3.83 -4.67 0.76
CA VAL A 411 -3.06 -5.77 1.38
C VAL A 411 -3.87 -7.07 1.53
N LYS A 412 -5.20 -6.98 1.66
CA LYS A 412 -6.10 -8.15 1.81
C LYS A 412 -6.42 -8.80 0.45
N GLY A 413 -6.48 -8.02 -0.62
CA GLY A 413 -6.54 -8.52 -1.99
C GLY A 413 -5.21 -9.11 -2.46
N ALA A 414 -4.09 -8.47 -2.09
CA ALA A 414 -2.73 -8.93 -2.41
C ALA A 414 -2.35 -10.22 -1.68
N SER A 415 -2.56 -10.30 -0.37
CA SER A 415 -2.18 -11.46 0.46
C SER A 415 -2.94 -12.76 0.18
N LYS A 416 -4.08 -12.67 -0.52
CA LYS A 416 -4.88 -13.78 -1.03
C LYS A 416 -4.36 -14.35 -2.36
N ARG A 417 -3.46 -13.66 -3.06
CA ARG A 417 -2.90 -14.16 -4.32
C ARG A 417 -1.82 -15.20 -4.04
N LYS A 418 -1.78 -16.24 -4.86
CA LYS A 418 -0.68 -17.21 -4.89
C LYS A 418 0.42 -16.65 -5.78
N TRP A 419 1.27 -15.81 -5.21
CA TRP A 419 2.45 -15.29 -5.88
C TRP A 419 3.36 -16.43 -6.32
N LYS A 420 3.98 -16.26 -7.48
CA LYS A 420 5.10 -17.10 -7.94
C LYS A 420 6.30 -16.17 -8.02
N TYR A 421 7.14 -16.27 -6.99
CA TYR A 421 8.48 -15.71 -6.97
C TYR A 421 9.44 -16.67 -7.68
#